data_AF-B7PHN9-F1
#
_entry.id   AF-B7PHN9-F1
#
_cell.length_a   1.000
_cell.length_b   1.000
_cell.length_c   1.000
_cell.angle_alpha   90.00
_cell.angle_beta   90.00
_cell.angle_gamma   90.00
#
_symmetry.space_group_name_H-M   'P 1'
#
loop_
_entity.id
_entity.type
_entity.pdbx_description
1 polymer ?
#
loop_
_entity_poly.entity_id
_entity_poly.type
_entity_poly.pdbx_seq_one_letter_code
_entity_poly.pdbx_strand_id
1 'polypeptide(L)'
;IKNTYYRLPSQQCFTIDVNAMHKDDPLFKDCPQQAKWELELRYRWSKESTMLLLPAWSYPIFVHQTGHCPPDKLPAVVLLPGKVIQVTVKQLRTIRLPSPYKSMCTDYKSMGSFPEFKGFLNHDANTCYNALMANGSYGECKRSCTLPCEQTFKLKLKYRSDVEDLVIYHPTLTVEQTFKLKLKYRSDVEDLVIYHPTLTVE
;
A
#
# COMPACT_ATOMS: atom_id res chain seq x y z
N ILE A 1 -2.59 8.97 -12.53
CA ILE A 1 -2.82 7.59 -12.01
C ILE A 1 -2.08 6.63 -12.94
N LYS A 2 -1.29 5.69 -12.43
CA LYS A 2 -0.52 4.76 -13.28
C LYS A 2 -1.04 3.34 -13.13
N ASN A 3 -1.15 2.61 -14.24
CA ASN A 3 -1.36 1.15 -14.20
C ASN A 3 -0.10 0.53 -13.60
N THR A 4 -0.25 -0.12 -12.45
CA THR A 4 0.88 -0.66 -11.71
C THR A 4 1.11 -2.11 -12.03
N TYR A 5 0.11 -2.96 -11.83
CA TYR A 5 0.24 -4.40 -12.05
C TYR A 5 -1.15 -5.03 -12.19
N TYR A 6 -1.17 -6.24 -12.73
CA TYR A 6 -2.37 -7.06 -12.83
C TYR A 6 -2.33 -8.09 -11.70
N ARG A 7 -3.31 -8.07 -10.79
CA ARG A 7 -3.51 -9.16 -9.84
C ARG A 7 -4.24 -10.29 -10.55
N LEU A 8 -3.47 -11.26 -11.02
CA LEU A 8 -4.02 -12.50 -11.53
C LEU A 8 -4.88 -13.16 -10.42
N PRO A 9 -6.07 -13.69 -10.74
CA PRO A 9 -6.63 -13.85 -12.09
C PRO A 9 -7.59 -12.73 -12.57
N SER A 10 -7.83 -11.63 -11.82
CA SER A 10 -9.11 -10.91 -11.98
C SER A 10 -9.10 -9.38 -12.01
N GLN A 11 -8.05 -8.68 -11.60
CA GLN A 11 -8.13 -7.22 -11.38
C GLN A 11 -6.92 -6.44 -11.92
N GLN A 12 -7.20 -5.40 -12.70
CA GLN A 12 -6.21 -4.38 -13.05
C GLN A 12 -6.05 -3.39 -11.89
N CYS A 13 -4.84 -3.25 -11.37
CA CYS A 13 -4.57 -2.38 -10.23
C CYS A 13 -3.94 -1.05 -10.67
N PHE A 14 -4.50 0.04 -10.18
CA PHE A 14 -4.01 1.39 -10.37
C PHE A 14 -3.39 1.92 -9.08
N THR A 15 -2.26 2.63 -9.20
CA THR A 15 -1.61 3.28 -8.07
C THR A 15 -1.58 4.79 -8.23
N ILE A 16 -1.78 5.46 -7.10
CA ILE A 16 -1.70 6.90 -6.95
C ILE A 16 -0.54 7.17 -6.00
N ASP A 17 0.53 7.73 -6.54
CA ASP A 17 1.70 8.13 -5.77
C ASP A 17 1.74 9.65 -5.70
N VAL A 18 1.26 10.20 -4.57
CA VAL A 18 1.12 11.64 -4.38
C VAL A 18 2.49 12.33 -4.43
N ASN A 19 3.53 11.68 -3.89
CA ASN A 19 4.90 12.19 -3.92
C ASN A 19 5.43 12.30 -5.35
N ALA A 20 5.09 11.33 -6.22
CA ALA A 20 5.46 11.38 -7.63
C ALA A 20 4.65 12.43 -8.41
N MET A 21 3.38 12.64 -8.07
CA MET A 21 2.52 13.63 -8.73
C MET A 21 2.89 15.08 -8.39
N HIS A 22 3.31 15.31 -7.15
CA HIS A 22 3.68 16.63 -6.62
C HIS A 22 5.20 16.76 -6.45
N LYS A 23 5.98 16.05 -7.27
CA LYS A 23 7.44 16.05 -7.16
C LYS A 23 8.04 17.45 -7.30
N ASP A 24 7.42 18.31 -8.10
CA ASP A 24 7.93 19.67 -8.36
C ASP A 24 7.10 20.75 -7.65
N ASP A 25 6.20 20.35 -6.76
CA ASP A 25 5.31 21.24 -6.03
C ASP A 25 5.89 21.55 -4.63
N PRO A 26 6.44 22.76 -4.41
CA PRO A 26 7.03 23.14 -3.13
C PRO A 26 5.98 23.22 -2.02
N LEU A 27 4.72 23.55 -2.32
CA LEU A 27 3.65 23.63 -1.32
C LEU A 27 3.35 22.26 -0.71
N PHE A 28 3.45 21.22 -1.51
CA PHE A 28 3.27 19.86 -1.04
C PHE A 28 4.46 19.38 -0.20
N LYS A 29 5.70 19.61 -0.66
CA LYS A 29 6.92 19.15 0.01
C LYS A 29 7.21 19.88 1.32
N ASP A 30 7.06 21.20 1.31
CA ASP A 30 7.48 22.07 2.41
C ASP A 30 6.38 22.23 3.46
N CYS A 31 5.25 21.54 3.31
CA CYS A 31 4.17 21.57 4.27
C CYS A 31 4.65 20.99 5.62
N PRO A 32 4.76 21.81 6.70
CA PRO A 32 5.20 21.32 8.01
C PRO A 32 4.15 20.42 8.67
N GLN A 33 2.93 20.42 8.13
CA GLN A 33 1.79 19.67 8.66
C GLN A 33 1.28 18.67 7.63
N GLN A 34 2.17 17.81 7.12
CA GLN A 34 1.82 16.80 6.13
C GLN A 34 0.64 15.91 6.56
N ALA A 35 0.47 15.73 7.88
CA ALA A 35 -0.65 15.01 8.48
C ALA A 35 -2.04 15.62 8.20
N LYS A 36 -2.11 16.90 7.81
CA LYS A 36 -3.36 17.61 7.50
C LYS A 36 -3.83 17.42 6.07
N TRP A 37 -3.00 16.85 5.19
CA TRP A 37 -3.44 16.56 3.84
C TRP A 37 -4.50 15.46 3.83
N GLU A 38 -5.51 15.70 3.00
CA GLU A 38 -6.58 14.75 2.75
C GLU A 38 -6.58 14.40 1.27
N LEU A 39 -6.59 13.10 0.96
CA LEU A 39 -6.76 12.63 -0.41
C LEU A 39 -8.22 12.23 -0.60
N GLU A 40 -8.92 12.95 -1.47
CA GLU A 40 -10.26 12.58 -1.91
C GLU A 40 -10.19 11.93 -3.29
N LEU A 41 -10.58 10.65 -3.38
CA LEU A 41 -10.73 9.95 -4.65
C LEU A 41 -12.20 9.77 -4.96
N ARG A 42 -12.60 10.24 -6.13
CA ARG A 42 -13.91 9.98 -6.72
C ARG A 42 -13.72 9.10 -7.93
N TYR A 43 -14.46 8.01 -7.99
CA TYR A 43 -14.41 7.11 -9.13
C TYR A 43 -15.82 6.89 -9.66
N ARG A 44 -15.91 6.81 -10.98
CA ARG A 44 -17.14 6.60 -11.75
C ARG A 44 -16.82 5.62 -12.87
N TRP A 45 -17.64 4.60 -13.02
CA TRP A 45 -17.53 3.63 -14.12
C TRP A 45 -18.91 3.24 -14.62
N SER A 46 -18.98 2.88 -15.90
CA SER A 46 -20.18 2.34 -16.52
C SER A 46 -20.10 0.82 -16.59
N LYS A 47 -21.19 0.13 -16.23
CA LYS A 47 -21.31 -1.33 -16.38
C LYS A 47 -21.26 -1.76 -17.84
N GLU A 48 -21.65 -0.90 -18.76
CA GLU A 48 -21.70 -1.20 -20.21
C GLU A 48 -20.30 -1.20 -20.85
N SER A 49 -19.39 -0.36 -20.33
CA SER A 49 -18.03 -0.23 -20.85
C SER A 49 -16.96 -0.94 -20.00
N THR A 50 -17.35 -1.56 -18.88
CA THR A 50 -16.43 -2.23 -17.95
C THR A 50 -16.63 -3.74 -17.98
N MET A 51 -15.62 -4.48 -18.43
CA MET A 51 -15.61 -5.94 -18.34
C MET A 51 -15.38 -6.37 -16.89
N LEU A 52 -16.33 -7.10 -16.32
CA LEU A 52 -16.21 -7.73 -15.01
C LEU A 52 -15.92 -9.22 -15.18
N LEU A 53 -14.67 -9.63 -14.94
CA LEU A 53 -14.27 -11.05 -14.97
C LEU A 53 -14.78 -11.84 -13.76
N LEU A 54 -15.03 -11.15 -12.65
CA LEU A 54 -15.68 -11.67 -11.46
C LEU A 54 -16.74 -10.65 -11.01
N PRO A 55 -17.85 -11.09 -10.36
CA PRO A 55 -18.81 -10.18 -9.75
C PRO A 55 -18.13 -9.42 -8.61
N ALA A 56 -17.54 -8.27 -8.95
CA ALA A 56 -16.79 -7.44 -8.02
C ALA A 56 -17.75 -6.45 -7.34
N TRP A 57 -18.40 -6.90 -6.27
CA TRP A 57 -19.13 -6.01 -5.37
C TRP A 57 -18.19 -5.21 -4.46
N SER A 58 -16.91 -5.59 -4.45
CA SER A 58 -15.87 -5.12 -3.56
C SER A 58 -14.63 -4.69 -4.36
N TYR A 59 -14.18 -3.46 -4.16
CA TYR A 59 -12.93 -2.97 -4.76
C TYR A 59 -11.89 -2.78 -3.66
N PRO A 60 -10.87 -3.65 -3.59
CA PRO A 60 -9.86 -3.55 -2.54
C PRO A 60 -8.98 -2.32 -2.78
N ILE A 61 -8.84 -1.50 -1.75
CA ILE A 61 -7.83 -0.45 -1.66
C ILE A 61 -6.83 -0.83 -0.62
N PHE A 62 -5.57 -0.67 -0.96
CA PHE A 62 -4.46 -0.82 -0.05
C PHE A 62 -3.55 0.40 -0.18
N VAL A 63 -2.87 0.74 0.91
CA VAL A 63 -1.89 1.83 0.95
C VAL A 63 -0.55 1.18 1.27
N HIS A 64 0.49 1.62 0.59
CA HIS A 64 1.85 1.13 0.79
C HIS A 64 2.84 2.27 0.61
N GLN A 65 4.11 1.99 0.89
CA GLN A 65 5.17 2.99 0.82
C GLN A 65 5.43 3.41 -0.63
N THR A 66 5.61 4.72 -0.87
CA THR A 66 6.05 5.29 -2.16
C THR A 66 7.35 4.62 -2.63
N GLY A 67 7.47 4.38 -3.95
CA GLY A 67 8.67 3.81 -4.57
C GLY A 67 8.90 2.33 -4.30
N HIS A 68 8.03 1.67 -3.54
CA HIS A 68 8.14 0.25 -3.21
C HIS A 68 7.13 -0.58 -3.98
N CYS A 69 7.51 -1.84 -4.20
CA CYS A 69 6.64 -2.81 -4.85
C CYS A 69 5.42 -3.05 -3.97
N PRO A 70 4.21 -3.12 -4.52
CA PRO A 70 3.05 -3.51 -3.74
C PRO A 70 3.25 -4.94 -3.20
N PRO A 71 2.99 -5.19 -1.91
CA PRO A 71 3.09 -6.54 -1.33
C PRO A 71 2.07 -7.47 -1.95
N ASP A 72 2.40 -8.75 -1.91
CA ASP A 72 1.47 -9.82 -2.25
C ASP A 72 0.26 -9.81 -1.28
N LYS A 73 0.52 -9.60 0.01
CA LYS A 73 -0.49 -9.58 1.08
C LYS A 73 -0.53 -8.22 1.78
N LEU A 74 -1.55 -7.41 1.48
CA LEU A 74 -1.87 -6.19 2.23
C LEU A 74 -3.25 -6.27 2.88
N PRO A 75 -3.41 -5.70 4.10
CA PRO A 75 -4.74 -5.36 4.58
C PRO A 75 -5.38 -4.38 3.60
N ALA A 76 -6.51 -4.79 3.01
CA ALA A 76 -7.27 -3.97 2.09
C ALA A 76 -8.53 -3.43 2.77
N VAL A 77 -8.87 -2.18 2.49
CA VAL A 77 -10.22 -1.65 2.70
C VAL A 77 -11.05 -2.03 1.49
N VAL A 78 -12.18 -2.68 1.71
CA VAL A 78 -13.14 -2.94 0.64
C VAL A 78 -13.97 -1.69 0.40
N LEU A 79 -13.94 -1.18 -0.82
CA LEU A 79 -14.90 -0.19 -1.27
C LEU A 79 -16.18 -0.84 -1.76
N LEU A 80 -17.30 -0.23 -1.40
CA LEU A 80 -18.64 -0.61 -1.84
C LEU A 80 -19.23 0.55 -2.68
N PRO A 81 -19.89 0.26 -3.82
CA PRO A 81 -20.57 1.28 -4.61
C PRO A 81 -21.60 2.07 -3.80
N GLY A 82 -21.72 3.37 -4.08
CA GLY A 82 -22.68 4.27 -3.42
C GLY A 82 -22.32 4.64 -1.98
N LYS A 83 -21.12 4.29 -1.51
CA LYS A 83 -20.65 4.61 -0.16
C LYS A 83 -19.54 5.67 -0.19
N VAL A 84 -19.57 6.54 0.81
CA VAL A 84 -18.43 7.38 1.16
C VAL A 84 -17.64 6.68 2.24
N ILE A 85 -16.38 6.40 1.96
CA ILE A 85 -15.51 5.65 2.85
C ILE A 85 -14.41 6.59 3.30
N GLN A 86 -14.40 6.87 4.61
CA GLN A 86 -13.27 7.56 5.22
C GLN A 86 -12.31 6.52 5.78
N VAL A 87 -11.05 6.64 5.35
CA VAL A 87 -9.94 5.81 5.78
C VAL A 87 -8.94 6.69 6.51
N THR A 88 -8.78 6.40 7.79
CA THR A 88 -7.74 7.03 8.59
C THR A 88 -6.48 6.16 8.57
N VAL A 89 -5.34 6.78 8.25
CA VAL A 89 -4.03 6.16 8.14
C VAL A 89 -3.22 6.44 9.40
N LYS A 90 -2.66 5.37 9.96
CA LYS A 90 -1.56 5.44 10.92
C LYS A 90 -0.38 4.70 10.32
N GLN A 91 0.83 5.22 10.45
CA GLN A 91 2.04 4.54 10.04
C GLN A 91 2.61 3.76 11.23
N LEU A 92 3.06 2.54 11.01
CA LEU A 92 3.88 1.81 11.98
C LEU A 92 5.19 1.47 11.32
N ARG A 93 6.29 2.00 11.85
CA ARG A 93 7.63 1.72 11.39
C ARG A 93 8.32 0.81 12.40
N THR A 94 8.91 -0.27 11.90
CA THR A 94 9.65 -1.24 12.69
C THR A 94 11.08 -1.28 12.17
N ILE A 95 12.03 -1.06 13.06
CA ILE A 95 13.47 -1.14 12.78
C ILE A 95 14.02 -2.36 13.52
N ARG A 96 14.40 -3.37 12.76
CA ARG A 96 14.98 -4.64 13.25
C ARG A 96 16.50 -4.61 13.12
N LEU A 97 17.13 -5.52 13.85
CA LEU A 97 18.57 -5.68 13.82
C LEU A 97 19.00 -6.79 12.83
N PRO A 98 20.08 -6.57 12.06
CA PRO A 98 20.60 -7.59 11.14
C PRO A 98 21.28 -8.73 11.91
N SER A 99 21.87 -9.70 11.21
CA SER A 99 22.78 -10.67 11.84
C SER A 99 23.85 -9.94 12.69
N PRO A 100 24.21 -10.42 13.89
CA PRO A 100 23.90 -11.73 14.51
C PRO A 100 22.66 -11.76 15.40
N TYR A 101 21.83 -10.71 15.40
CA TYR A 101 20.67 -10.65 16.30
C TYR A 101 19.55 -11.60 15.84
N LYS A 102 18.69 -12.02 16.79
CA LYS A 102 17.58 -12.98 16.54
C LYS A 102 16.66 -12.58 15.39
N SER A 103 16.48 -11.29 15.13
CA SER A 103 15.67 -10.81 14.01
C SER A 103 16.26 -11.17 12.65
N MET A 104 17.59 -11.33 12.55
CA MET A 104 18.35 -11.71 11.35
C MET A 104 17.85 -11.01 10.08
N CYS A 105 17.51 -9.72 10.20
CA CYS A 105 16.77 -9.04 9.14
C CYS A 105 17.61 -8.87 7.87
N THR A 106 16.93 -8.76 6.73
CA THR A 106 17.53 -8.48 5.42
C THR A 106 17.35 -7.00 5.09
N ASP A 107 18.43 -6.34 4.69
CA ASP A 107 18.34 -5.00 4.11
C ASP A 107 17.95 -5.12 2.62
N TYR A 108 16.69 -4.85 2.34
CA TYR A 108 16.20 -4.87 0.97
C TYR A 108 16.57 -3.62 0.17
N LYS A 109 16.90 -2.50 0.84
CA LYS A 109 17.30 -1.28 0.14
C LYS A 109 18.65 -1.49 -0.53
N SER A 110 19.58 -2.18 0.13
CA SER A 110 20.88 -2.53 -0.44
C SER A 110 20.78 -3.50 -1.63
N MET A 111 19.64 -4.19 -1.82
CA MET A 111 19.42 -5.06 -2.96
C MET A 111 19.04 -4.30 -4.25
N GLY A 112 18.75 -3.00 -4.15
CA GLY A 112 18.36 -2.16 -5.28
C GLY A 112 16.89 -2.28 -5.67
N SER A 113 16.53 -1.58 -6.75
CA SER A 113 15.18 -1.66 -7.32
C SER A 113 15.04 -2.86 -8.24
N PHE A 114 13.85 -3.44 -8.27
CA PHE A 114 13.49 -4.55 -9.13
C PHE A 114 12.58 -4.05 -10.25
N PRO A 115 13.06 -3.95 -11.51
CA PRO A 115 12.28 -3.41 -12.62
C PRO A 115 10.95 -4.15 -12.85
N GLU A 116 10.94 -5.46 -12.67
CA GLU A 116 9.80 -6.35 -12.86
C GLU A 116 8.65 -6.02 -11.89
N PHE A 117 9.01 -5.55 -10.70
CA PHE A 117 8.09 -5.19 -9.63
C PHE A 117 7.90 -3.67 -9.48
N LYS A 118 8.55 -2.88 -10.36
CA LYS A 118 8.46 -1.42 -10.45
C LYS A 118 8.77 -0.68 -9.13
N GLY A 119 9.71 -1.19 -8.34
CA GLY A 119 10.09 -0.54 -7.08
C GLY A 119 11.14 -1.27 -6.26
N PHE A 120 11.35 -0.80 -5.03
CA PHE A 120 12.17 -1.47 -4.02
C PHE A 120 11.38 -2.55 -3.28
N LEU A 121 12.09 -3.56 -2.80
CA LEU A 121 11.54 -4.51 -1.83
C LEU A 121 11.61 -3.90 -0.43
N ASN A 122 10.59 -4.11 0.39
CA ASN A 122 10.54 -3.65 1.79
C ASN A 122 9.49 -4.38 2.62
N HIS A 123 8.72 -5.28 2.01
CA HIS A 123 7.46 -5.71 2.59
C HIS A 123 7.53 -7.09 3.23
N ASP A 124 7.77 -8.13 2.46
CA ASP A 124 7.77 -9.48 2.97
C ASP A 124 8.80 -10.36 2.28
N ALA A 125 9.18 -11.43 3.00
CA ALA A 125 10.12 -12.42 2.51
C ALA A 125 9.62 -13.06 1.20
N ASN A 126 8.31 -13.24 1.02
CA ASN A 126 7.72 -13.87 -0.17
C ASN A 126 7.95 -13.04 -1.43
N THR A 127 7.81 -11.72 -1.34
CA THR A 127 8.05 -10.78 -2.43
C THR A 127 9.54 -10.81 -2.81
N CYS A 128 10.43 -10.92 -1.82
CA CYS A 128 11.85 -11.18 -2.06
C CYS A 128 12.07 -12.53 -2.77
N TYR A 129 11.44 -13.61 -2.31
CA TYR A 129 11.56 -14.92 -2.93
C TYR A 129 11.13 -14.88 -4.39
N ASN A 130 9.95 -14.30 -4.67
CA ASN A 130 9.43 -14.14 -6.02
C ASN A 130 10.36 -13.28 -6.89
N ALA A 131 10.93 -12.21 -6.33
CA ALA A 131 11.85 -11.35 -7.05
C ALA A 131 13.19 -12.02 -7.38
N LEU A 132 13.78 -12.76 -6.44
CA LEU A 132 15.01 -13.51 -6.67
C LEU A 132 14.80 -14.65 -7.67
N MET A 133 13.64 -15.31 -7.64
CA MET A 133 13.25 -16.32 -8.62
C MET A 133 13.10 -15.73 -10.03
N ALA A 134 12.39 -14.59 -10.15
CA ALA A 134 12.18 -13.92 -11.43
C ALA A 134 13.50 -13.44 -12.06
N ASN A 135 14.45 -12.98 -11.24
CA ASN A 135 15.76 -12.49 -11.70
C ASN A 135 16.81 -13.62 -11.85
N GLY A 136 16.42 -14.89 -11.74
CA GLY A 136 17.34 -16.04 -11.83
C GLY A 136 18.46 -16.07 -10.76
N SER A 137 18.39 -15.20 -9.76
CA SER A 137 19.42 -15.01 -8.72
C SER A 137 19.20 -15.91 -7.51
N TYR A 138 18.11 -16.69 -7.49
CA TYR A 138 17.77 -17.58 -6.39
C TYR A 138 18.82 -18.71 -6.17
N GLY A 139 19.56 -19.08 -7.21
CA GLY A 139 20.61 -20.10 -7.13
C GLY A 139 21.86 -19.69 -6.35
N GLU A 140 22.03 -18.40 -6.02
CA GLU A 140 23.12 -17.94 -5.16
C GLU A 140 22.75 -18.16 -3.67
N CYS A 141 23.24 -19.25 -3.08
CA CYS A 141 23.10 -19.63 -1.66
C CYS A 141 23.46 -18.56 -0.60
N LYS A 142 23.89 -17.35 -1.00
CA LYS A 142 24.26 -16.24 -0.10
C LYS A 142 23.12 -15.27 0.22
N ARG A 143 22.02 -15.24 -0.55
CA ARG A 143 20.93 -14.27 -0.34
C ARG A 143 19.74 -14.93 0.37
N SER A 144 19.57 -14.66 1.66
CA SER A 144 18.41 -15.10 2.43
C SER A 144 17.31 -14.02 2.43
N CYS A 145 16.11 -14.40 1.98
CA CYS A 145 14.92 -13.58 2.18
C CYS A 145 14.42 -13.79 3.61
N THR A 146 14.68 -12.84 4.50
CA THR A 146 14.16 -12.85 5.88
C THR A 146 13.19 -11.69 6.10
N LEU A 147 12.94 -11.27 7.34
CA LEU A 147 12.14 -10.07 7.58
C LEU A 147 12.93 -8.81 7.18
N PRO A 148 12.27 -7.78 6.62
CA PRO A 148 12.91 -6.50 6.35
C PRO A 148 13.51 -5.87 7.61
N CYS A 149 14.72 -5.31 7.48
CA CYS A 149 15.34 -4.52 8.54
C CYS A 149 14.55 -3.27 8.86
N GLU A 150 14.07 -2.58 7.83
CA GLU A 150 13.17 -1.46 7.98
C GLU A 150 11.83 -1.79 7.34
N GLN A 151 10.77 -1.72 8.14
CA GLN A 151 9.46 -2.15 7.73
C GLN A 151 8.39 -1.15 8.13
N THR A 152 7.64 -0.63 7.15
CA THR A 152 6.56 0.35 7.38
C THR A 152 5.21 -0.30 7.09
N PHE A 153 4.51 -0.83 8.10
CA PHE A 153 3.49 -1.87 7.89
C PHE A 153 2.05 -1.59 8.29
N LYS A 154 1.77 -0.68 9.21
CA LYS A 154 0.46 -0.75 9.88
C LYS A 154 -0.36 0.49 9.73
N LEU A 155 -0.91 0.64 8.53
CA LEU A 155 -2.16 1.34 8.30
C LEU A 155 -3.26 0.75 9.17
N LYS A 156 -3.46 1.33 10.35
CA LYS A 156 -4.67 1.06 11.13
C LYS A 156 -5.83 1.81 10.49
N LEU A 157 -6.43 1.16 9.51
CA LEU A 157 -7.56 1.67 8.74
C LEU A 157 -8.77 1.73 9.67
N LYS A 158 -9.11 2.94 10.15
CA LYS A 158 -10.40 3.15 10.81
C LYS A 158 -11.44 3.40 9.73
N TYR A 159 -12.33 2.43 9.53
CA TYR A 159 -13.45 2.52 8.61
C TYR A 159 -14.58 3.35 9.23
N ARG A 160 -14.99 4.38 8.52
CA ARG A 160 -16.29 5.03 8.72
C ARG A 160 -16.98 5.07 7.37
N SER A 161 -18.10 4.36 7.25
CA SER A 161 -19.01 4.58 6.13
C SER A 161 -20.07 5.54 6.59
N ASP A 162 -20.03 6.72 5.99
CA ASP A 162 -21.17 7.63 6.04
C ASP A 162 -21.98 7.39 4.77
N VAL A 163 -23.30 7.36 4.91
CA VAL A 163 -24.21 7.52 3.78
C VAL A 163 -24.35 9.02 3.58
N GLU A 164 -23.35 9.66 2.95
CA GLU A 164 -23.71 10.86 2.19
C GLU A 164 -24.63 10.32 1.09
N ASP A 165 -25.85 10.84 0.95
CA ASP A 165 -26.76 10.50 -0.15
C ASP A 165 -26.09 10.85 -1.48
N LEU A 166 -25.17 9.99 -1.93
CA LEU A 166 -24.63 9.95 -3.28
C LEU A 166 -25.78 9.44 -4.13
N VAL A 167 -26.74 10.32 -4.42
CA VAL A 167 -28.01 10.09 -5.15
C VAL A 167 -28.05 8.67 -5.72
N ILE A 168 -28.45 7.72 -4.88
CA ILE A 168 -28.50 6.31 -5.25
C ILE A 168 -29.81 6.18 -6.02
N TYR A 169 -29.78 6.56 -7.29
CA TYR A 169 -30.74 5.97 -8.22
C TYR A 169 -30.51 4.45 -8.15
N HIS A 170 -31.60 3.70 -7.98
CA HIS A 170 -31.62 2.27 -7.67
C HIS A 170 -30.43 1.48 -8.26
N PRO A 171 -29.78 0.59 -7.48
CA PRO A 171 -28.60 -0.18 -7.90
C PRO A 171 -28.83 -1.11 -9.10
N THR A 172 -30.09 -1.33 -9.47
CA THR A 172 -30.55 -2.10 -10.63
C THR A 172 -30.76 -1.25 -11.89
N LEU A 173 -30.82 0.09 -11.78
CA LEU A 173 -31.24 0.99 -12.87
C LEU A 173 -30.18 1.98 -13.33
N THR A 174 -29.11 2.23 -12.57
CA THR A 174 -28.03 3.08 -13.07
C THR A 174 -26.97 2.30 -13.82
N VAL A 175 -26.73 2.74 -15.06
CA VAL A 175 -25.57 2.36 -15.89
C VAL A 175 -24.26 2.66 -15.17
N GLU A 176 -24.26 3.65 -14.28
CA GLU A 176 -23.07 4.15 -13.63
C GLU A 176 -23.03 3.86 -12.14
N GLN A 177 -21.85 3.47 -11.68
CA GLN A 177 -21.52 3.26 -10.28
C GLN A 177 -20.49 4.27 -9.85
N THR A 178 -20.58 4.72 -8.59
CA THR A 178 -19.64 5.67 -8.01
C THR A 178 -19.22 5.26 -6.61
N PHE A 179 -18.02 5.68 -6.20
CA PHE A 179 -17.61 5.69 -4.80
C PHE A 179 -16.76 6.92 -4.52
N LYS A 180 -16.70 7.28 -3.23
CA LYS A 180 -15.84 8.36 -2.72
C LYS A 180 -14.98 7.83 -1.58
N LEU A 181 -13.67 7.94 -1.71
CA LEU A 181 -12.71 7.63 -0.66
C LEU A 181 -12.13 8.94 -0.13
N LYS A 182 -12.16 9.12 1.20
CA LYS A 182 -11.41 10.18 1.90
C LYS A 182 -10.31 9.54 2.72
N LEU A 183 -9.05 9.71 2.32
CA LEU A 183 -7.88 9.26 3.07
C LEU A 183 -7.36 10.41 3.94
N LYS A 184 -7.16 10.18 5.24
CA LYS A 184 -6.60 11.17 6.18
C LYS A 184 -5.52 10.55 7.05
N TYR A 185 -4.42 11.26 7.29
CA TYR A 185 -3.45 10.84 8.31
C TYR A 185 -3.98 11.18 9.71
N ARG A 186 -3.62 10.36 10.71
CA ARG A 186 -3.83 10.73 12.12
C ARG A 186 -2.82 11.77 12.55
N SER A 187 -3.15 12.55 13.59
CA SER A 187 -2.19 13.46 14.23
C SER A 187 -1.01 12.72 14.89
N ASP A 188 -1.23 11.51 15.40
CA ASP A 188 -0.19 10.56 15.81
C ASP A 188 0.24 9.71 14.61
N VAL A 189 0.85 10.36 13.60
CA VAL A 189 1.06 9.80 12.27
C VAL A 189 1.88 8.50 12.30
N GLU A 190 2.83 8.37 13.22
CA GLU A 190 3.79 7.27 13.23
C GLU A 190 3.97 6.66 14.63
N ASP A 191 3.82 5.33 14.71
CA ASP A 191 4.35 4.52 15.80
C ASP A 191 5.70 3.93 15.36
N LEU A 192 6.73 4.09 16.19
CA LEU A 192 8.07 3.58 15.92
C LEU A 192 8.43 2.46 16.91
N VAL A 193 8.76 1.28 16.38
CA VAL A 193 9.24 0.13 17.16
C VAL A 193 10.68 -0.13 16.77
N ILE A 194 11.61 0.13 17.70
CA ILE A 194 13.05 -0.09 17.49
C ILE A 194 13.49 -1.30 18.32
N TYR A 195 14.14 -2.25 17.66
CA TYR A 195 14.80 -3.35 18.34
C TYR A 195 16.16 -2.84 18.85
N HIS A 196 16.34 -2.86 20.17
CA HIS A 196 17.61 -2.51 20.80
C HIS A 196 18.38 -3.77 21.20
N PRO A 197 19.72 -3.79 21.05
CA PRO A 197 20.53 -4.84 21.64
C PRO A 197 20.36 -4.80 23.16
N THR A 198 20.08 -5.94 23.78
CA THR A 198 20.11 -6.06 25.23
C THR A 198 21.53 -6.42 25.64
N LEU A 199 22.21 -5.54 26.36
CA LEU A 199 23.49 -5.87 26.98
C LEU A 199 23.21 -6.72 28.21
N THR A 200 23.40 -8.03 28.09
CA THR A 200 23.61 -8.90 29.25
C THR A 200 25.11 -8.94 29.51
N VAL A 201 25.54 -8.25 30.56
CA VAL A 201 26.88 -8.41 31.11
C VAL A 201 26.82 -9.66 31.99
N GLU A 202 27.44 -10.75 31.54
CA GLU A 202 27.69 -11.95 32.35
C GLU A 202 28.99 -11.81 33.13
#